data_AF-A0A496AQJ8-F1
#
_entry.id   AF-A0A496AQJ8-F1
#
_cell.length_a   1.000
_cell.length_b   1.000
_cell.length_c   1.000
_cell.angle_alpha   90.00
_cell.angle_beta   90.00
_cell.angle_gamma   90.00
#
_symmetry.space_group_name_H-M   'P 1'
#
loop_
_entity.id
_entity.type
_entity.pdbx_description
1 polymer ?
#
loop_
_entity_poly.entity_id
_entity_poly.type
_entity_poly.pdbx_seq_one_letter_code
_entity_poly.pdbx_strand_id
1 'polypeptide(L)'
;MLESAFVQLYMEEARDKGRDEGRMEARIDDILALLGLQFHPDAVQALKPTLAEIKDLQRLQQLLLAAARSESLEAFMQNLGK
;
A
#
# COMPACT_ATOMS: atom_id res chain seq x y z
N MET A 1 -11.37 -14.53 10.74
CA MET A 1 -10.46 -13.82 11.68
C MET A 1 -9.02 -13.84 11.14
N LEU A 2 -8.78 -13.37 9.92
CA LEU A 2 -7.43 -13.19 9.35
C LEU A 2 -7.07 -11.71 9.15
N GLU A 3 -7.98 -10.80 9.51
CA GLU A 3 -7.81 -9.35 9.30
C GLU A 3 -6.97 -8.64 10.38
N SER A 4 -6.74 -9.27 11.54
CA SER A 4 -6.24 -8.55 12.73
C SER A 4 -4.72 -8.51 12.87
N ALA A 5 -4.00 -9.59 12.54
CA ALA A 5 -2.56 -9.67 12.83
C ALA A 5 -1.71 -8.95 11.78
N PHE A 6 -2.09 -9.04 10.50
CA PHE A 6 -1.35 -8.44 9.40
C PHE A 6 -1.46 -6.90 9.42
N VAL A 7 -2.64 -6.36 9.71
CA VAL A 7 -2.84 -4.89 9.78
C VAL A 7 -2.15 -4.28 11.02
N GLN A 8 -2.14 -4.99 12.15
CA GLN A 8 -1.51 -4.49 13.38
C GLN A 8 0.02 -4.46 13.29
N LEU A 9 0.66 -5.49 12.73
CA LEU A 9 2.11 -5.58 12.64
C LEU A 9 2.71 -4.43 11.80
N TYR A 10 2.05 -4.05 10.71
CA TYR A 10 2.52 -2.98 9.81
C TYR A 10 2.16 -1.56 10.29
N MET A 11 1.15 -1.42 11.15
CA MET A 11 0.77 -0.15 11.78
C MET A 11 1.77 0.29 12.87
N GLU A 12 2.40 -0.65 13.57
CA GLU A 12 3.28 -0.35 14.71
C GLU A 12 4.65 0.24 14.31
N GLU A 13 5.10 0.03 13.07
CA GLU A 13 6.38 0.51 12.52
C GLU A 13 6.46 2.03 12.26
N ALA A 14 5.38 2.79 12.49
CA ALA A 14 5.22 4.18 12.02
C ALA A 14 5.94 5.28 12.85
N ARG A 15 6.93 4.99 13.69
CA ARG A 15 7.59 5.99 14.57
C ARG A 15 9.12 6.06 14.40
N ASP A 16 9.63 6.83 13.42
CA ASP A 16 11.00 7.43 13.43
C ASP A 16 11.31 8.26 12.15
N LYS A 17 11.60 9.56 12.28
CA LYS A 17 11.57 10.59 11.21
C LYS A 17 12.85 10.78 10.36
N GLY A 18 13.83 9.88 10.43
CA GLY A 18 15.05 9.93 9.59
C GLY A 18 15.05 8.97 8.39
N ARG A 19 13.96 8.20 8.22
CA ARG A 19 13.81 7.05 7.32
C ARG A 19 12.71 7.27 6.27
N ASP A 20 12.32 8.51 5.96
CA ASP A 20 11.06 8.78 5.27
C ASP A 20 11.01 8.22 3.84
N GLU A 21 12.08 8.34 3.05
CA GLU A 21 12.14 7.72 1.71
C GLU A 21 12.11 6.19 1.77
N GLY A 22 12.91 5.59 2.65
CA GLY A 22 12.90 4.13 2.84
C GLY A 22 11.57 3.59 3.38
N ARG A 23 10.87 4.37 4.22
CA ARG A 23 9.50 4.05 4.67
C ARG A 23 8.50 4.16 3.52
N MET A 24 8.62 5.18 2.68
CA MET A 24 7.75 5.34 1.51
C MET A 24 7.94 4.16 0.55
N GLU A 25 9.18 3.82 0.20
CA GLU A 25 9.48 2.68 -0.66
C GLU A 25 8.96 1.36 -0.06
N ALA A 26 9.21 1.13 1.23
CA ALA A 26 8.68 -0.05 1.92
C ALA A 26 7.15 -0.10 1.86
N ARG A 27 6.46 1.03 2.07
CA ARG A 27 5.00 1.08 1.99
C ARG A 27 4.48 0.85 0.56
N ILE A 28 5.18 1.34 -0.46
CA ILE A 28 4.84 1.08 -1.86
C ILE A 28 4.96 -0.42 -2.16
N ASP A 29 6.07 -1.04 -1.74
CA ASP A 29 6.28 -2.47 -1.95
C ASP A 29 5.27 -3.33 -1.17
N ASP A 30 4.89 -2.92 0.05
CA ASP A 30 3.83 -3.58 0.84
C ASP A 30 2.46 -3.52 0.13
N ILE A 31 2.11 -2.37 -0.45
CA ILE A 31 0.87 -2.20 -1.24
C ILE A 31 0.89 -3.13 -2.45
N LEU A 32 1.99 -3.16 -3.20
CA LEU A 32 2.14 -4.01 -4.39
C LEU A 32 2.11 -5.50 -4.02
N ALA A 33 2.72 -5.90 -2.92
CA ALA A 33 2.68 -7.28 -2.44
C ALA A 33 1.24 -7.70 -2.10
N LEU A 34 0.50 -6.87 -1.35
CA LEU A 34 -0.89 -7.16 -0.99
C LEU A 34 -1.82 -7.26 -2.21
N LEU A 35 -1.65 -6.35 -3.17
CA LEU A 35 -2.41 -6.41 -4.42
C LEU A 35 -2.00 -7.61 -5.27
N GLY A 36 -0.71 -7.96 -5.31
CA GLY A 36 -0.19 -9.10 -6.08
C GLY A 36 -0.61 -10.47 -5.52
N LEU A 37 -0.96 -10.55 -4.23
CA LEU A 37 -1.58 -11.75 -3.65
C LEU A 37 -3.03 -11.96 -4.12
N GLN A 38 -3.72 -10.88 -4.53
CA GLN A 38 -5.14 -10.88 -4.86
C GLN A 38 -5.41 -10.76 -6.37
N PHE A 39 -4.52 -10.12 -7.10
CA PHE A 39 -4.68 -9.73 -8.50
C PHE A 39 -3.47 -10.11 -9.34
N HIS A 40 -3.59 -9.98 -10.67
CA HIS A 40 -2.53 -10.36 -11.60
C HIS A 40 -1.25 -9.54 -11.37
N PRO A 41 -0.07 -10.17 -11.15
CA PRO A 41 1.15 -9.47 -10.74
C PRO A 41 1.60 -8.36 -11.71
N ASP A 42 1.52 -8.61 -13.02
CA ASP A 42 1.93 -7.64 -14.04
C ASP A 42 1.09 -6.34 -14.01
N ALA A 43 -0.22 -6.48 -13.79
CA ALA A 43 -1.12 -5.33 -13.69
C ALA A 43 -0.86 -4.52 -12.42
N VAL A 44 -0.48 -5.19 -11.34
CA VAL A 44 -0.14 -4.55 -10.06
C VAL A 44 1.19 -3.81 -10.15
N GLN A 45 2.21 -4.40 -10.76
CA GLN A 45 3.53 -3.75 -10.91
C GLN A 45 3.47 -2.46 -11.73
N ALA A 46 2.52 -2.35 -12.66
CA ALA A 46 2.27 -1.10 -13.40
C ALA A 46 1.87 0.08 -12.52
N LEU A 47 1.40 -0.15 -11.28
CA LEU A 47 1.03 0.89 -10.32
C LEU A 47 2.22 1.50 -9.58
N LYS A 48 3.38 0.83 -9.59
CA LYS A 48 4.59 1.29 -8.87
C LYS A 48 4.98 2.74 -9.18
N PRO A 49 5.06 3.21 -10.45
CA PRO A 49 5.39 4.61 -10.74
C PRO A 49 4.38 5.58 -10.13
N THR A 50 3.08 5.32 -10.25
CA THR A 50 2.03 6.19 -9.67
C THR A 50 2.10 6.25 -8.15
N LEU A 51 2.39 5.12 -7.49
CA LEU A 51 2.57 5.08 -6.04
C LEU A 51 3.83 5.83 -5.59
N ALA A 52 4.91 5.82 -6.39
CA ALA A 52 6.15 6.53 -6.10
C ALA A 52 6.05 8.05 -6.20
N GLU A 53 5.05 8.58 -6.92
CA GLU A 53 4.74 10.01 -6.97
C GLU A 53 4.13 10.53 -5.66
N ILE A 54 3.57 9.64 -4.82
CA ILE A 54 2.96 10.00 -3.55
C ILE A 54 4.07 10.25 -2.51
N LYS A 55 4.32 11.53 -2.19
CA LYS A 55 5.29 11.95 -1.17
C LYS A 55 4.69 12.12 0.23
N ASP A 56 3.51 11.56 0.44
CA ASP A 56 2.79 11.57 1.71
C ASP A 56 2.71 10.16 2.28
N LEU A 57 3.46 9.91 3.36
CA LEU A 57 3.50 8.62 4.04
C LEU A 57 2.13 8.23 4.64
N GLN A 58 1.37 9.21 5.13
CA GLN A 58 0.05 8.97 5.69
C GLN A 58 -0.94 8.58 4.59
N ARG A 59 -0.81 9.17 3.40
CA ARG A 59 -1.57 8.76 2.21
C ARG A 59 -1.24 7.34 1.77
N LEU A 60 0.04 6.97 1.73
CA LEU A 60 0.47 5.60 1.44
C LEU A 60 -0.10 4.60 2.47
N GLN A 61 -0.16 4.98 3.75
CA GLN A 61 -0.76 4.14 4.79
C GLN A 61 -2.28 3.92 4.57
N GLN A 62 -3.02 4.95 4.13
CA GLN A 62 -4.43 4.79 3.77
C GLN A 62 -4.61 3.87 2.56
N LEU A 63 -3.72 3.97 1.55
CA LEU A 63 -3.74 3.10 0.39
C LEU A 63 -3.42 1.66 0.75
N LEU A 64 -2.50 1.41 1.69
CA LEU A 64 -2.23 0.06 2.19
C LEU A 64 -3.49 -0.59 2.79
N LEU A 65 -4.25 0.16 3.59
CA LEU A 65 -5.52 -0.31 4.14
C LEU A 65 -6.57 -0.53 3.04
N ALA A 66 -6.60 0.33 2.02
CA ALA A 66 -7.48 0.17 0.87
C ALA A 66 -7.12 -1.09 0.07
N ALA A 67 -5.84 -1.37 -0.17
CA ALA A 67 -5.37 -2.56 -0.87
C ALA A 67 -5.80 -3.86 -0.18
N ALA A 68 -5.77 -3.91 1.15
CA ALA A 68 -6.21 -5.06 1.93
C ALA A 68 -7.75 -5.29 1.88
N ARG A 69 -8.53 -4.26 1.56
CA ARG A 69 -10.01 -4.28 1.57
C ARG A 69 -10.63 -4.21 0.18
N SER A 70 -9.82 -3.99 -0.86
CA SER A 70 -10.33 -3.76 -2.22
C SER A 70 -10.81 -5.07 -2.83
N GLU A 71 -12.06 -5.10 -3.26
CA GLU A 71 -12.66 -6.26 -3.93
C GLU A 71 -12.17 -6.42 -5.37
N SER A 72 -11.56 -5.38 -5.96
CA SER A 72 -10.97 -5.40 -7.29
C SER A 72 -9.81 -4.39 -7.41
N LEU A 73 -8.94 -4.61 -8.39
CA LEU A 73 -7.88 -3.65 -8.73
C LEU A 73 -8.47 -2.29 -9.16
N GLU A 74 -9.63 -2.31 -9.81
CA GLU A 74 -10.35 -1.11 -10.24
C GLU A 74 -10.86 -0.30 -9.04
N ALA A 75 -11.40 -0.96 -8.01
CA ALA A 75 -11.81 -0.33 -6.76
C ALA A 75 -10.61 0.29 -6.01
N PHE A 76 -9.44 -0.35 -6.07
CA PHE A 76 -8.21 0.23 -5.55
C PHE A 76 -7.80 1.49 -6.34
N MET A 77 -7.81 1.44 -7.68
CA MET A 77 -7.46 2.59 -8.54
C MET A 77 -8.38 3.80 -8.31
N GLN A 78 -9.66 3.56 -8.03
CA GLN A 78 -10.61 4.63 -7.66
C GLN A 78 -10.24 5.31 -6.33
N ASN A 79 -9.59 4.61 -5.41
CA ASN A 79 -9.04 5.23 -4.21
C ASN A 79 -7.71 5.92 -4.48
N LEU A 80 -6.88 5.36 -5.37
CA LEU A 80 -5.59 5.95 -5.75
C LEU A 80 -5.74 7.35 -6.36
N GLY A 81 -6.75 7.56 -7.22
CA GLY A 81 -7.01 8.83 -7.92
C GLY A 81 -7.73 9.93 -7.13
N LYS A 82 -8.05 9.72 -5.84
CA LYS A 82 -8.72 10.70 -4.97
C LYS A 82 -7.74 11.57 -4.19
#